data_AF-A0A1G1XRF0-F1
#
_entry.id   AF-A0A1G1XRF0-F1
#
_cell.length_a   1.000
_cell.length_b   1.000
_cell.length_c   1.000
_cell.angle_alpha   90.00
_cell.angle_beta   90.00
_cell.angle_gamma   90.00
#
_symmetry.space_group_name_H-M   'P 1'
#
loop_
_entity.id
_entity.type
_entity.pdbx_description
1 polymer ?
#
loop_
_entity_poly.entity_id
_entity_poly.type
_entity_poly.pdbx_seq_one_letter_code
_entity_poly.pdbx_strand_id
1 'polypeptide(L)'
;MDIEIDYNPSPSETFFISVSINDRVAISFDYTTKGHRVIKQSLIEEKDFPKDAKVDGEWDALIIRDKKFIKKYHVKWIDMGKKDWVNNEIWETVWEKPIPEQLKDKLLYYSQFISDNYKDLDKFEDKLIEFEDLLSKEITKYL
;
A
#
# COMPACT_ATOMS: atom_id res chain seq x y z
N MET A 1 -5.86 0.72 -12.65
CA MET A 1 -4.68 1.03 -11.79
C MET A 1 -4.58 -0.03 -10.72
N ASP A 2 -3.38 -0.48 -10.38
CA ASP A 2 -3.17 -1.55 -9.40
C ASP A 2 -2.79 -0.94 -8.05
N ILE A 3 -3.69 -1.09 -7.07
CA ILE A 3 -3.54 -0.53 -5.73
C ILE A 3 -3.56 -1.67 -4.72
N GLU A 4 -2.57 -1.65 -3.85
CA GLU A 4 -2.51 -2.46 -2.64
C GLU A 4 -2.72 -1.55 -1.45
N ILE A 5 -3.58 -1.97 -0.52
CA ILE A 5 -3.75 -1.29 0.76
C ILE A 5 -3.63 -2.28 1.91
N ASP A 6 -3.03 -1.85 3.01
CA ASP A 6 -3.12 -2.60 4.25
C ASP A 6 -4.56 -2.64 4.74
N TYR A 7 -5.01 -3.82 5.18
CA TYR A 7 -6.31 -4.00 5.80
C TYR A 7 -6.30 -3.40 7.21
N ASN A 8 -6.74 -2.14 7.29
CA ASN A 8 -6.75 -1.33 8.50
C ASN A 8 -8.14 -0.73 8.72
N PRO A 9 -9.12 -1.53 9.20
CA PRO A 9 -10.47 -1.06 9.46
C PRO A 9 -10.50 -0.01 10.59
N SER A 10 -11.59 0.77 10.63
CA SER A 10 -11.80 1.76 11.67
C SER A 10 -12.00 1.11 13.05
N PRO A 11 -11.44 1.66 14.14
CA PRO A 11 -10.62 2.87 14.21
C PRO A 11 -9.11 2.58 14.11
N SER A 12 -8.51 2.74 12.92
CA SER A 12 -7.05 2.72 12.72
C SER A 12 -6.52 4.15 12.51
N GLU A 13 -5.34 4.49 13.02
CA GLU A 13 -4.68 5.78 12.73
C GLU A 13 -3.55 5.64 11.71
N THR A 14 -3.27 4.41 11.26
CA THR A 14 -2.19 4.09 10.33
C THR A 14 -2.73 3.55 9.02
N PHE A 15 -1.96 3.77 7.95
CA PHE A 15 -2.21 3.18 6.64
C PHE A 15 -0.92 2.95 5.88
N PHE A 16 -0.95 1.98 4.97
CA PHE A 16 0.01 1.84 3.88
C PHE A 16 -0.78 1.61 2.61
N ILE A 17 -0.48 2.40 1.58
CA ILE A 17 -1.14 2.34 0.27
C ILE A 17 -0.04 2.31 -0.78
N SER A 18 0.07 1.23 -1.55
CA SER A 18 1.04 1.11 -2.64
C SER A 18 0.33 1.10 -3.99
N VAL A 19 0.90 1.82 -4.95
CA VAL A 19 0.40 1.83 -6.32
C VAL A 19 1.51 1.41 -7.28
N SER A 20 1.25 0.35 -8.03
CA SER A 20 2.18 -0.15 -9.04
C SER A 20 2.23 0.81 -10.24
N ILE A 21 3.43 1.29 -10.55
CA ILE A 21 3.72 2.10 -11.75
C ILE A 21 3.99 1.20 -12.94
N ASN A 22 4.71 0.11 -12.70
CA ASN A 22 4.95 -0.99 -13.61
C ASN A 22 5.24 -2.27 -12.79
N ASP A 23 5.71 -3.32 -13.47
CA ASP A 23 6.07 -4.62 -12.89
C ASP A 23 7.23 -4.56 -11.89
N ARG A 24 8.01 -3.48 -11.87
CA ARG A 24 9.20 -3.36 -11.01
C ARG A 24 9.22 -2.13 -10.12
N VAL A 25 8.26 -1.21 -10.25
CA VAL A 25 8.30 0.09 -9.57
C VAL A 25 6.93 0.37 -8.97
N ALA A 26 6.95 0.77 -7.70
CA ALA A 26 5.76 1.22 -6.99
C ALA A 26 6.02 2.57 -6.31
N ILE A 27 4.95 3.34 -6.14
CA ILE A 27 4.92 4.50 -5.26
C ILE A 27 3.97 4.18 -4.11
N SER A 28 4.48 4.30 -2.89
CA SER A 28 3.77 3.94 -1.68
C SER A 28 3.59 5.15 -0.77
N PHE A 29 2.44 5.27 -0.13
CA PHE A 29 2.13 6.23 0.90
C PHE A 29 2.14 5.48 2.23
N ASP A 30 3.21 5.70 3.01
CA ASP A 30 3.51 5.05 4.29
C ASP A 30 3.15 6.02 5.42
N TYR A 31 2.12 5.67 6.20
CA TYR A 31 1.79 6.33 7.46
C TYR A 31 1.67 5.27 8.55
N THR A 32 2.80 4.63 8.84
CA THR A 32 2.93 3.55 9.80
C THR A 32 3.96 3.88 10.86
N THR A 33 4.22 2.95 11.78
CA THR A 33 5.31 3.09 12.76
C THR A 33 6.70 3.21 12.12
N LYS A 34 6.87 2.78 10.86
CA LYS A 34 8.15 2.89 10.13
C LYS A 34 8.41 4.32 9.63
N GLY A 35 7.36 5.13 9.46
CA GLY A 35 7.49 6.52 9.03
C GLY A 35 6.22 7.11 8.42
N HIS A 36 6.27 8.42 8.18
CA HIS A 36 5.19 9.22 7.58
C HIS A 36 5.69 9.86 6.28
N ARG A 37 5.64 9.12 5.18
CA ARG A 37 6.35 9.45 3.93
C ARG A 37 5.69 8.86 2.69
N VAL A 38 6.01 9.45 1.55
CA VAL A 38 5.83 8.86 0.23
C VAL A 38 7.16 8.22 -0.18
N ILE A 39 7.11 6.98 -0.64
CA ILE A 39 8.28 6.16 -0.96
C ILE A 39 8.20 5.73 -2.41
N LYS A 40 9.30 5.81 -3.15
CA LYS A 40 9.46 5.05 -4.40
C LYS A 40 10.23 3.78 -4.10
N GLN A 41 9.64 2.64 -4.44
CA GLN A 41 10.24 1.33 -4.27
C GLN A 41 10.52 0.70 -5.63
N SER A 42 11.56 -0.13 -5.69
CA SER A 42 11.89 -0.93 -6.87
C SER A 42 12.08 -2.39 -6.49
N LEU A 43 11.43 -3.28 -7.24
CA LEU A 43 11.60 -4.72 -7.09
C LEU A 43 13.03 -5.08 -7.51
N ILE A 44 13.76 -5.69 -6.59
CA ILE A 44 15.12 -6.15 -6.81
C ILE A 44 15.09 -7.60 -7.32
N GLU A 45 14.44 -8.47 -6.56
CA GLU A 45 14.37 -9.91 -6.87
C GLU A 45 13.06 -10.54 -6.39
N GLU A 46 12.57 -11.51 -7.15
CA GLU A 46 11.57 -12.48 -6.69
C GLU A 46 12.33 -13.66 -6.06
N LYS A 47 11.97 -14.01 -4.83
CA LYS A 47 12.66 -15.03 -4.04
C LYS A 47 11.76 -15.56 -2.93
N ASP A 48 11.70 -16.88 -2.82
CA ASP A 48 10.92 -17.59 -1.79
C ASP A 48 11.18 -17.03 -0.38
N PHE A 49 10.12 -16.71 0.34
CA PHE A 49 10.22 -16.22 1.70
C PHE A 49 10.88 -17.27 2.62
N PRO A 50 11.89 -16.90 3.41
CA PRO A 50 12.67 -17.84 4.22
C PRO A 50 11.80 -18.47 5.32
N LYS A 51 11.73 -19.80 5.33
CA LYS A 51 10.86 -20.56 6.27
C LYS A 51 11.17 -20.34 7.75
N ASP A 52 12.44 -20.12 8.07
CA ASP A 52 12.94 -20.01 9.46
C ASP A 52 13.33 -18.58 9.84
N ALA A 53 13.02 -17.57 9.02
CA ALA A 53 13.34 -16.20 9.36
C ALA A 53 12.39 -15.65 10.43
N LYS A 54 12.93 -14.76 11.26
CA LYS A 54 12.13 -13.95 12.16
C LYS A 54 11.40 -12.89 11.33
N VAL A 55 10.07 -12.92 11.37
CA VAL A 55 9.21 -11.93 10.72
C VAL A 55 9.09 -10.69 11.61
N ASP A 56 9.26 -9.49 11.03
CA ASP A 56 9.17 -8.23 11.76
C ASP A 56 7.73 -7.68 11.79
N GLY A 57 6.92 -8.02 10.78
CA GLY A 57 5.49 -7.70 10.74
C GLY A 57 4.68 -8.64 9.85
N GLU A 58 3.43 -8.84 10.23
CA GLU A 58 2.44 -9.59 9.45
C GLU A 58 1.10 -8.85 9.50
N TRP A 59 0.43 -8.76 8.36
CA TRP A 59 -0.88 -8.12 8.23
C TRP A 59 -1.64 -8.71 7.04
N ASP A 60 -2.89 -8.32 6.86
CA ASP A 60 -3.60 -8.62 5.62
C ASP A 60 -3.60 -7.39 4.72
N ALA A 61 -3.55 -7.59 3.41
CA ALA A 61 -3.68 -6.54 2.41
C ALA A 61 -4.87 -6.80 1.47
N LEU A 62 -5.42 -5.72 0.92
CA LEU A 62 -6.49 -5.73 -0.07
C LEU A 62 -5.94 -5.23 -1.41
N ILE A 63 -6.28 -5.94 -2.48
CA ILE A 63 -5.97 -5.54 -3.85
C ILE A 63 -7.20 -4.90 -4.49
N ILE A 64 -7.06 -3.66 -4.92
CA ILE A 64 -8.02 -2.93 -5.75
C ILE A 64 -7.42 -2.79 -7.15
N ARG A 65 -8.18 -3.18 -8.17
CA ARG A 65 -7.82 -3.01 -9.58
C ARG A 65 -9.02 -2.52 -10.37
N ASP A 66 -8.83 -1.44 -11.12
CA ASP A 66 -9.83 -0.85 -12.00
C ASP A 66 -11.17 -0.64 -11.27
N LYS A 67 -11.10 0.02 -10.12
CA LYS A 67 -12.24 0.40 -9.26
C LYS A 67 -12.98 -0.79 -8.67
N LYS A 68 -12.32 -1.94 -8.55
CA LYS A 68 -12.92 -3.17 -8.02
C LYS A 68 -12.01 -3.85 -7.03
N PHE A 69 -12.61 -4.37 -5.96
CA PHE A 69 -11.92 -5.30 -5.07
C PHE A 69 -11.66 -6.62 -5.79
N ILE A 70 -10.42 -7.08 -5.70
CA ILE A 70 -9.98 -8.32 -6.37
C ILE A 70 -9.80 -9.44 -5.36
N LYS A 71 -9.00 -9.20 -4.33
CA LYS A 71 -8.68 -10.20 -3.31
C LYS A 71 -8.13 -9.58 -2.04
N LYS A 72 -8.28 -10.33 -0.95
CA LYS A 72 -7.57 -10.14 0.31
C LYS A 72 -6.50 -11.22 0.41
N TYR A 73 -5.30 -10.89 0.86
CA TYR A 73 -4.23 -11.86 1.09
C TYR A 73 -3.39 -11.45 2.29
N HIS A 74 -2.61 -12.40 2.82
CA HIS A 74 -1.77 -12.20 3.98
C HIS A 74 -0.34 -11.80 3.55
N VAL A 75 0.22 -10.82 4.24
CA VAL A 75 1.55 -10.26 4.02
C VAL A 75 2.46 -10.62 5.18
N LYS A 76 3.65 -11.11 4.85
CA LYS A 76 4.78 -11.26 5.76
C LYS A 76 5.91 -10.34 5.36
N TRP A 77 6.51 -9.68 6.34
CA TRP A 77 7.52 -8.65 6.11
C TRP A 77 8.73 -8.79 7.02
N ILE A 78 9.92 -8.63 6.44
CA ILE A 78 11.20 -8.52 7.14
C ILE A 78 11.84 -7.20 6.75
N ASP A 79 12.19 -6.40 7.76
CA ASP A 79 12.92 -5.15 7.55
C ASP A 79 14.40 -5.46 7.33
N MET A 80 14.91 -5.08 6.16
CA MET A 80 16.33 -5.18 5.81
C MET A 80 16.94 -3.76 5.65
N GLY A 81 16.35 -2.76 6.30
CA GLY A 81 16.79 -1.37 6.28
C GLY A 81 16.27 -0.63 5.04
N LYS A 82 17.14 -0.43 4.04
CA LYS A 82 16.71 0.15 2.74
C LYS A 82 15.97 -0.84 1.85
N LYS A 83 15.95 -2.12 2.25
CA LYS A 83 15.26 -3.18 1.55
C LYS A 83 14.19 -3.77 2.45
N ASP A 84 13.14 -4.26 1.85
CA ASP A 84 12.02 -4.92 2.50
C ASP A 84 11.82 -6.27 1.81
N TRP A 85 11.85 -7.36 2.56
CA TRP A 85 11.43 -8.67 2.04
C TRP A 85 9.96 -8.84 2.37
N VAL A 86 9.10 -8.77 1.35
CA VAL A 86 7.65 -8.84 1.47
C VAL A 86 7.19 -10.09 0.73
N ASN A 87 6.68 -11.09 1.45
CA ASN A 87 6.34 -12.39 0.87
C ASN A 87 7.47 -12.92 -0.04
N ASN A 88 7.20 -13.25 -1.30
CA ASN A 88 8.22 -13.80 -2.20
C ASN A 88 8.99 -12.72 -3.00
N GLU A 89 9.06 -11.48 -2.49
CA GLU A 89 9.65 -10.34 -3.21
C GLU A 89 10.58 -9.53 -2.31
N ILE A 90 11.68 -9.02 -2.87
CA ILE A 90 12.55 -8.06 -2.20
C ILE A 90 12.46 -6.72 -2.92
N TRP A 91 12.02 -5.71 -2.19
CA TRP A 91 11.86 -4.34 -2.65
C TRP A 91 12.94 -3.44 -2.04
N GLU A 92 13.46 -2.49 -2.80
CA GLU A 92 14.40 -1.46 -2.32
C GLU A 92 13.77 -0.08 -2.36
N THR A 93 13.91 0.68 -1.27
CA THR A 93 13.56 2.09 -1.23
C THR A 93 14.59 2.90 -2.01
N VAL A 94 14.15 3.51 -3.11
CA VAL A 94 14.97 4.36 -4.00
C VAL A 94 15.07 5.77 -3.44
N TRP A 95 13.93 6.35 -3.03
CA TRP A 95 13.87 7.65 -2.37
C TRP A 95 12.61 7.75 -1.50
N GLU A 96 12.63 8.70 -0.57
CA GLU A 96 11.49 9.05 0.28
C GLU A 96 11.28 10.58 0.34
N LYS A 97 10.02 11.00 0.52
CA LYS A 97 9.60 12.39 0.70
C LYS A 97 8.54 12.46 1.81
N PRO A 98 8.42 13.56 2.57
CA PRO A 98 7.35 13.68 3.56
C PRO A 98 5.97 13.65 2.91
N ILE A 99 4.99 13.05 3.59
CA ILE A 99 3.60 13.08 3.16
C ILE A 99 2.93 14.41 3.58
N PRO A 100 2.24 15.12 2.68
CA PRO A 100 1.50 16.33 3.05
C PRO A 100 0.34 16.02 4.00
N GLU A 101 0.15 16.82 5.06
CA GLU A 101 -0.90 16.57 6.08
C GLU A 101 -2.31 16.50 5.47
N GLN A 102 -2.63 17.40 4.53
CA GLN A 102 -3.92 17.39 3.83
C GLN A 102 -4.14 16.13 2.99
N LEU A 103 -3.06 15.50 2.53
CA LEU A 103 -3.15 14.24 1.78
C LEU A 103 -3.32 13.06 2.74
N LYS A 104 -2.58 13.06 3.84
CA LYS A 104 -2.65 12.03 4.89
C LYS A 104 -4.10 11.81 5.36
N ASP A 105 -4.83 12.86 5.73
CA ASP A 105 -6.19 12.68 6.25
C ASP A 105 -7.16 12.08 5.21
N LYS A 106 -7.00 12.44 3.93
CA LYS A 106 -7.79 11.86 2.83
C LYS A 106 -7.45 10.39 2.59
N LEU A 107 -6.17 10.06 2.59
CA LEU A 107 -5.72 8.68 2.41
C LEU A 107 -6.13 7.79 3.57
N LEU A 108 -6.06 8.29 4.81
CA LEU A 108 -6.56 7.58 5.98
C LEU A 108 -8.05 7.29 5.86
N TYR A 109 -8.86 8.29 5.48
CA TYR A 109 -10.29 8.13 5.24
C TYR A 109 -10.58 7.00 4.24
N TYR A 110 -9.91 7.01 3.07
CA TYR A 110 -10.13 5.96 2.07
C TYR A 110 -9.62 4.60 2.53
N SER A 111 -8.46 4.53 3.19
CA SER A 111 -7.91 3.29 3.73
C SER A 111 -8.88 2.61 4.69
N GLN A 112 -9.45 3.38 5.63
CA GLN A 112 -10.46 2.90 6.57
C GLN A 112 -11.75 2.53 5.84
N PHE A 113 -12.27 3.40 4.97
CA PHE A 113 -13.51 3.16 4.25
C PHE A 113 -13.45 1.86 3.43
N ILE A 114 -12.36 1.66 2.68
CA ILE A 114 -12.18 0.46 1.86
C ILE A 114 -12.02 -0.77 2.76
N SER A 115 -11.26 -0.68 3.85
CA SER A 115 -11.11 -1.77 4.81
C SER A 115 -12.41 -2.15 5.50
N ASP A 116 -13.23 -1.18 5.90
CA ASP A 116 -14.51 -1.40 6.58
C ASP A 116 -15.55 -2.04 5.64
N ASN A 117 -15.46 -1.75 4.34
CA ASN A 117 -16.48 -2.11 3.36
C ASN A 117 -16.01 -3.14 2.32
N TYR A 118 -14.82 -3.75 2.47
CA TYR A 118 -14.17 -4.51 1.38
C TYR A 118 -15.01 -5.63 0.76
N LYS A 119 -15.93 -6.22 1.53
CA LYS A 119 -16.84 -7.29 1.08
C LYS A 119 -17.98 -6.80 0.20
N ASP A 120 -18.29 -5.52 0.26
CA ASP A 120 -19.44 -4.86 -0.36
C ASP A 120 -19.00 -3.62 -1.17
N LEU A 121 -17.72 -3.55 -1.56
CA LEU A 121 -17.14 -2.39 -2.25
C LEU A 121 -17.77 -2.10 -3.60
N ASP A 122 -18.40 -3.09 -4.22
CA ASP A 122 -19.18 -2.95 -5.45
C ASP A 122 -20.36 -1.98 -5.29
N LYS A 123 -20.89 -1.81 -4.07
CA LYS A 123 -21.94 -0.82 -3.77
C LYS A 123 -21.43 0.62 -3.67
N PHE A 124 -20.11 0.82 -3.71
CA PHE A 124 -19.46 2.10 -3.48
C PHE A 124 -18.51 2.49 -4.62
N GLU A 125 -18.89 2.15 -5.87
CA GLU A 125 -18.07 2.43 -7.06
C GLU A 125 -17.62 3.90 -7.15
N ASP A 126 -18.51 4.86 -6.87
CA ASP A 126 -18.18 6.29 -6.87
C ASP A 126 -17.03 6.61 -5.90
N LYS A 127 -16.98 5.96 -4.73
CA LYS A 127 -15.91 6.17 -3.75
C LYS A 127 -14.59 5.59 -4.22
N LEU A 128 -14.61 4.45 -4.92
CA LEU A 128 -13.41 3.88 -5.54
C LEU A 128 -12.90 4.75 -6.69
N ILE A 129 -13.80 5.34 -7.48
CA ILE A 129 -13.43 6.32 -8.52
C ILE A 129 -12.75 7.53 -7.91
N GLU A 130 -13.35 8.14 -6.87
CA GLU A 130 -12.76 9.28 -6.18
C GLU A 130 -11.37 8.97 -5.59
N PHE A 131 -11.20 7.76 -5.04
CA PHE A 131 -9.93 7.29 -4.51
C PHE A 131 -8.87 7.09 -5.60
N GLU A 132 -9.21 6.41 -6.69
CA GLU A 132 -8.31 6.20 -7.82
C GLU A 132 -7.89 7.53 -8.47
N ASP A 133 -8.81 8.48 -8.61
CA ASP A 133 -8.54 9.81 -9.16
C ASP A 133 -7.59 10.61 -8.25
N LEU A 134 -7.76 10.50 -6.93
CA LEU A 134 -6.85 11.10 -5.95
C LEU A 134 -5.44 10.53 -6.12
N LEU A 135 -5.29 9.20 -6.09
CA LEU A 135 -3.99 8.55 -6.21
C LEU A 135 -3.31 8.87 -7.54
N SER A 136 -4.04 8.82 -8.66
CA SER A 136 -3.50 9.14 -9.99
C SER A 136 -2.90 10.54 -10.05
N LYS A 137 -3.59 11.54 -9.47
CA LYS A 137 -3.10 12.93 -9.40
C LYS A 137 -1.86 13.06 -8.52
N GLU A 138 -1.82 12.37 -7.38
CA GLU A 138 -0.70 12.45 -6.46
C GLU A 138 0.54 11.75 -7.02
N ILE A 139 0.40 10.54 -7.55
CA ILE A 139 1.49 9.75 -8.13
C ILE A 139 2.21 10.48 -9.26
N THR A 140 1.48 11.21 -10.10
CA THR A 140 2.06 11.98 -11.22
C THR A 140 3.09 13.02 -10.74
N LYS A 141 3.03 13.48 -9.49
CA LYS A 141 4.02 14.41 -8.90
C LYS A 141 5.36 13.75 -8.56
N TYR A 142 5.43 12.43 -8.65
CA TYR A 142 6.55 11.59 -8.19
C TYR A 142 7.14 10.70 -9.30
N LEU A 143 6.54 10.69 -10.49
CA LEU A 143 7.09 10.06 -11.69
C LEU A 143 8.23 10.88 -12.26
#